data_AF-A0AAW0VR97-F1
#
_entry.id   AF-A0AAW0VR97-F1
#
_cell.length_a   1.000
_cell.length_b   1.000
_cell.length_c   1.000
_cell.angle_alpha   90.00
_cell.angle_beta   90.00
_cell.angle_gamma   90.00
#
_symmetry.space_group_name_H-M   'P 1'
#
loop_
_entity.id
_entity.type
_entity.pdbx_description
1 polymer ?
#
loop_
_entity_poly.entity_id
_entity_poly.type
_entity_poly.pdbx_seq_one_letter_code
_entity_poly.pdbx_strand_id
1 'polypeptide(L)'
;MRYAALPRENVCTENLTPWKKLLPCDTQSGLSMLLHPVPLYTAHYHALSLHLRPSCKDVSCSSVHLELTQALSLVQGPTLSSSGHQDWSLQQLFSTQLIYTCPLASMSKIYVDVTGNRDMKKFTLDPEPDIFDESGSGPSLRQLAVYDVQAALAGDGFNIEATYKSRHIYGIIPSPHLHVSRFITGYGQEGGSITVKFTNSGSTSLSVVYLEVLPWYLRLFLHTSHSYSHTKSLYISKLVTARDREQGWLYEAVVEIPASSTIELSLDFTRALLKWLEYPPDANHGFYIPAATISAVLPTPRNVSVNSLTCSTLKDKLVVQDGPSFVRLHTETLLVSLPTPDFSMPYNVICLACTVVALAFGPIHNITTKKLVLKKIENKESSFSRIVHRVKNIFKRGHKVENDCVEKDATKEQVIVEENPLYEDREDLEDITEEDEDEVKTSNKTENSQETKKDR
;
A
#
# COMPACT_ATOMS: atom_id res chain seq x y z
N MET A 1 19.21 -16.61 1.53
CA MET A 1 18.25 -15.90 0.67
C MET A 1 17.98 -14.53 1.29
N ARG A 2 18.02 -13.43 0.52
CA ARG A 2 17.44 -12.15 0.94
C ARG A 2 16.06 -12.08 0.29
N TYR A 3 15.01 -11.91 1.09
CA TYR A 3 13.63 -11.88 0.64
C TYR A 3 12.98 -10.60 1.14
N ALA A 4 12.23 -9.95 0.26
CA ALA A 4 11.40 -8.80 0.57
C ALA A 4 10.09 -8.99 -0.16
N ALA A 5 8.98 -8.62 0.50
CA ALA A 5 7.66 -8.62 -0.08
C ALA A 5 6.95 -7.35 0.37
N LEU A 6 6.19 -6.75 -0.54
CA LEU A 6 5.42 -5.52 -0.32
C LEU A 6 3.92 -5.87 -0.36
N PRO A 7 3.37 -6.49 0.70
CA PRO A 7 1.99 -6.99 0.69
C PRO A 7 0.93 -5.88 0.65
N ARG A 8 1.30 -4.64 0.98
CA ARG A 8 0.41 -3.47 0.97
C ARG A 8 0.29 -2.84 -0.43
N GLU A 9 1.29 -3.03 -1.28
CA GLU A 9 1.33 -2.40 -2.59
C GLU A 9 0.69 -3.34 -3.60
N ASN A 10 -0.59 -3.10 -3.87
CA ASN A 10 -1.25 -3.71 -5.02
C ASN A 10 -0.50 -3.33 -6.30
N VAL A 11 -0.60 -4.18 -7.33
CA VAL A 11 -0.01 -3.84 -8.62
C VAL A 11 -0.82 -2.68 -9.20
N CYS A 12 -0.20 -1.52 -9.31
CA CYS A 12 -0.80 -0.31 -9.88
C CYS A 12 0.07 0.26 -11.00
N THR A 13 -0.46 1.24 -11.74
CA THR A 13 0.22 1.88 -12.87
C THR A 13 1.59 2.46 -12.48
N GLU A 14 1.69 2.95 -11.26
CA GLU A 14 2.83 3.55 -10.59
C GLU A 14 3.95 2.53 -10.38
N ASN A 15 3.60 1.27 -10.14
CA ASN A 15 4.55 0.16 -9.98
C ASN A 15 4.90 -0.49 -11.32
N LEU A 16 3.93 -0.59 -12.22
CA LEU A 16 4.12 -1.18 -13.54
C LEU A 16 5.01 -0.32 -14.44
N THR A 17 4.92 1.00 -14.36
CA THR A 17 5.73 1.93 -15.18
C THR A 17 7.24 1.79 -14.92
N PRO A 18 7.76 1.89 -13.68
CA PRO A 18 9.17 1.67 -13.41
C PRO A 18 9.60 0.23 -13.68
N TRP A 19 8.72 -0.75 -13.48
CA TRP A 19 8.98 -2.15 -13.85
C TRP A 19 9.23 -2.31 -15.35
N LYS A 20 8.38 -1.72 -16.21
CA LYS A 20 8.54 -1.72 -17.67
C LYS A 20 9.82 -1.03 -18.14
N LYS A 21 10.23 0.06 -17.49
CA LYS A 21 11.47 0.78 -17.81
C LYS A 21 12.73 -0.08 -17.65
N LEU A 22 12.67 -1.17 -16.90
CA LEU A 22 13.77 -2.12 -16.77
C LEU A 22 13.85 -3.12 -17.93
N LEU A 23 12.85 -3.16 -18.81
CA LEU A 23 12.85 -4.01 -20.01
C LEU A 23 13.69 -3.35 -21.12
N PRO A 24 14.38 -4.13 -21.96
CA PRO A 24 15.38 -3.62 -22.91
C PRO A 24 14.84 -2.58 -23.89
N CYS A 25 13.56 -2.66 -24.25
CA CYS A 25 12.91 -1.76 -25.20
C CYS A 25 11.77 -0.92 -24.56
N ASP A 26 11.78 -0.80 -23.23
CA ASP A 26 10.74 -0.12 -22.44
C ASP A 26 9.32 -0.53 -22.90
N THR A 27 8.49 0.40 -23.39
CA THR A 27 7.11 0.16 -23.87
C THR A 27 6.94 0.32 -25.38
N GLN A 28 8.02 0.63 -26.09
CA GLN A 28 7.96 1.09 -27.48
C GLN A 28 8.02 -0.06 -28.50
N SER A 29 8.64 -1.20 -28.16
CA SER A 29 8.79 -2.32 -29.09
C SER A 29 8.91 -3.69 -28.40
N GLY A 30 8.58 -4.75 -29.14
CA GLY A 30 8.58 -6.13 -28.66
C GLY A 30 7.37 -6.46 -27.77
N LEU A 31 7.50 -7.54 -27.00
CA LEU A 31 6.44 -8.04 -26.12
C LEU A 31 6.03 -7.06 -25.02
N SER A 32 6.91 -6.12 -24.66
CA SER A 32 6.60 -5.11 -23.64
C SER A 32 5.57 -4.08 -24.08
N MET A 33 5.34 -3.94 -25.40
CA MET A 33 4.27 -3.10 -25.96
C MET A 33 2.87 -3.63 -25.58
N LEU A 34 2.70 -4.95 -25.42
CA LEU A 34 1.43 -5.55 -25.02
C LEU A 34 1.02 -5.19 -23.59
N LEU A 35 1.92 -4.62 -22.80
CA LEU A 35 1.70 -4.40 -21.38
C LEU A 35 0.87 -3.14 -21.10
N HIS A 36 -0.25 -2.90 -21.78
CA HIS A 36 -1.06 -1.73 -21.52
C HIS A 36 -1.79 -1.81 -20.15
N PRO A 37 -1.78 -0.74 -19.33
CA PRO A 37 -2.35 -0.82 -17.99
C PRO A 37 -3.83 -1.22 -17.93
N VAL A 38 -4.66 -0.65 -18.81
CA VAL A 38 -6.12 -0.86 -18.80
C VAL A 38 -6.46 -2.36 -18.89
N PRO A 39 -6.05 -3.11 -19.93
CA PRO A 39 -6.37 -4.54 -20.01
C PRO A 39 -5.73 -5.37 -18.88
N LEU A 40 -4.51 -5.03 -18.45
CA LEU A 40 -3.82 -5.74 -17.38
C LEU A 40 -4.58 -5.70 -16.04
N TYR A 41 -5.16 -4.55 -15.69
CA TYR A 41 -5.90 -4.38 -14.43
C TYR A 41 -7.35 -4.84 -14.48
N THR A 42 -7.86 -5.21 -15.65
CA THR A 42 -9.16 -5.92 -15.75
C THR A 42 -9.06 -7.41 -15.42
N ALA A 43 -7.84 -7.95 -15.34
CA ALA A 43 -7.63 -9.34 -14.95
C ALA A 43 -8.10 -9.60 -13.51
N HIS A 44 -8.68 -10.79 -13.26
CA HIS A 44 -9.14 -11.21 -11.94
C HIS A 44 -7.98 -11.37 -10.94
N TYR A 45 -6.79 -11.68 -11.43
CA TYR A 45 -5.57 -11.73 -10.65
C TYR A 45 -4.42 -11.15 -11.47
N HIS A 46 -3.57 -10.37 -10.79
CA HIS A 46 -2.34 -9.85 -11.35
C HIS A 46 -1.24 -9.89 -10.28
N ALA A 47 -0.02 -10.23 -10.69
CA ALA A 47 1.13 -10.21 -9.80
C ALA A 47 2.39 -9.79 -10.56
N LEU A 48 3.18 -8.91 -9.95
CA LEU A 48 4.50 -8.52 -10.42
C LEU A 48 5.57 -9.12 -9.51
N SER A 49 6.66 -9.58 -10.12
CA SER A 49 7.83 -10.05 -9.38
C SER A 49 9.13 -9.61 -10.04
N LEU A 50 10.13 -9.38 -9.19
CA LEU A 50 11.51 -9.11 -9.56
C LEU A 50 12.39 -10.09 -8.79
N HIS A 51 13.20 -10.84 -9.52
CA HIS A 51 14.11 -11.82 -8.94
C HIS A 51 15.50 -11.58 -9.49
N LEU A 52 16.40 -11.14 -8.62
CA LEU A 52 17.80 -10.92 -8.94
C LEU A 52 18.62 -12.08 -8.36
N ARG A 53 19.43 -12.74 -9.20
CA ARG A 53 20.37 -13.76 -8.74
C ARG A 53 21.73 -13.65 -9.44
N PRO A 54 22.81 -14.07 -8.78
CA PRO A 54 24.05 -14.35 -9.48
C PRO A 54 23.87 -15.60 -10.38
N SER A 55 24.38 -15.54 -11.59
CA SER A 55 24.43 -16.65 -12.55
C SER A 55 25.84 -16.79 -13.11
N CYS A 56 26.30 -18.03 -13.28
CA CYS A 56 27.62 -18.32 -13.85
C CYS A 56 27.61 -18.00 -15.34
N LYS A 57 28.63 -17.30 -15.83
CA LYS A 57 28.77 -17.03 -17.27
C LYS A 57 29.19 -18.27 -18.06
N ASP A 58 30.09 -19.05 -17.47
CA ASP A 58 30.67 -20.25 -18.06
C ASP A 58 30.38 -21.48 -17.19
N VAL A 59 30.46 -22.68 -17.78
CA VAL A 59 30.26 -23.96 -17.08
C VAL A 59 31.23 -24.14 -15.91
N SER A 60 32.45 -23.58 -16.02
CA SER A 60 33.47 -23.58 -14.96
C SER A 60 33.26 -22.51 -13.87
N CYS A 61 32.23 -21.67 -14.00
CA CYS A 61 31.87 -20.58 -13.09
C CYS A 61 33.04 -19.67 -12.65
N SER A 62 33.97 -19.38 -13.56
CA SER A 62 35.10 -18.48 -13.29
C SER A 62 34.69 -17.01 -13.18
N SER A 63 33.60 -16.63 -13.85
CA SER A 63 33.01 -15.29 -13.79
C SER A 63 31.49 -15.37 -13.58
N VAL A 64 30.98 -14.47 -12.74
CA VAL A 64 29.57 -14.40 -12.35
C VAL A 64 28.97 -13.12 -12.93
N HIS A 65 27.78 -13.21 -13.52
CA HIS A 65 26.97 -12.06 -13.89
C HIS A 65 25.70 -12.02 -13.03
N LEU A 66 25.05 -10.86 -12.97
CA LEU A 66 23.77 -10.71 -12.30
C LEU A 66 22.64 -10.91 -13.32
N GLU A 67 21.76 -11.84 -13.04
CA GLU A 67 20.56 -12.11 -13.83
C GLU A 67 19.35 -11.50 -13.12
N LEU A 68 18.68 -10.56 -13.81
CA LEU A 68 17.41 -9.98 -13.38
C LEU A 68 16.27 -10.67 -14.14
N THR A 69 15.50 -11.50 -13.45
CA THR A 69 14.25 -12.05 -13.96
C THR A 69 13.09 -11.16 -13.52
N GLN A 70 12.26 -10.74 -14.46
CA GLN A 70 11.01 -10.03 -14.20
C GLN A 70 9.86 -10.91 -14.65
N ALA A 71 8.81 -11.05 -13.85
CA ALA A 71 7.62 -11.80 -14.26
C ALA A 71 6.34 -11.04 -13.88
N LEU A 72 5.42 -11.01 -14.85
CA LEU A 72 4.06 -10.51 -14.70
C LEU A 72 3.12 -11.70 -14.94
N SER A 73 2.32 -12.04 -13.93
CA SER A 73 1.33 -13.11 -13.99
C SER A 73 -0.06 -12.49 -14.03
N LEU A 74 -0.92 -12.99 -14.92
CA LEU A 74 -2.28 -12.50 -15.13
C LEU A 74 -3.25 -13.69 -15.21
N VAL A 75 -4.40 -13.59 -14.57
CA VAL A 75 -5.50 -14.55 -14.72
C VAL A 75 -6.71 -13.81 -15.26
N GLN A 76 -7.06 -14.07 -16.52
CA GLN A 76 -8.20 -13.47 -17.19
C GLN A 76 -9.35 -14.50 -17.32
N GLY A 77 -10.59 -14.01 -17.36
CA GLY A 77 -11.80 -14.82 -17.49
C GLY A 77 -12.47 -14.66 -18.86
N PRO A 78 -11.92 -15.22 -19.96
CA PRO A 78 -12.43 -15.01 -21.32
C PRO A 78 -13.85 -15.55 -21.53
N THR A 79 -14.32 -16.47 -20.68
CA THR A 79 -15.65 -17.08 -20.76
C THR A 79 -16.80 -16.10 -20.54
N LEU A 80 -16.57 -15.03 -19.77
CA LEU A 80 -17.56 -14.00 -19.49
C LEU A 80 -17.82 -13.11 -20.72
N SER A 81 -16.78 -12.79 -21.50
CA SER A 81 -16.91 -11.95 -22.69
C SER A 81 -17.41 -12.72 -23.92
N SER A 82 -17.04 -14.00 -24.05
CA SER A 82 -17.19 -14.75 -25.30
C SER A 82 -18.41 -15.68 -25.31
N SER A 83 -19.54 -15.26 -24.74
CA SER A 83 -20.79 -16.04 -24.70
C SER A 83 -20.65 -17.47 -24.13
N GLY A 84 -19.73 -17.66 -23.18
CA GLY A 84 -19.39 -18.95 -22.59
C GLY A 84 -18.33 -19.77 -23.34
N HIS A 85 -17.83 -19.30 -24.49
CA HIS A 85 -16.65 -19.86 -25.16
C HIS A 85 -15.36 -19.35 -24.51
N GLN A 86 -14.25 -20.05 -24.70
CA GLN A 86 -12.94 -19.65 -24.16
C GLN A 86 -12.11 -18.83 -25.15
N ASP A 87 -12.77 -18.18 -26.12
CA ASP A 87 -12.09 -17.47 -27.20
C ASP A 87 -11.26 -16.31 -26.68
N TRP A 88 -10.03 -16.20 -27.16
CA TRP A 88 -9.11 -15.13 -26.81
C TRP A 88 -8.22 -14.76 -27.99
N SER A 89 -7.81 -13.50 -28.06
CA SER A 89 -6.76 -13.02 -28.96
C SER A 89 -5.80 -12.10 -28.23
N LEU A 90 -4.56 -11.92 -28.72
CA LEU A 90 -3.63 -10.97 -28.10
C LEU A 90 -4.25 -9.56 -28.02
N GLN A 91 -4.93 -9.14 -29.08
CA GLN A 91 -5.64 -7.86 -29.09
C GLN A 91 -6.75 -7.79 -28.03
N GLN A 92 -7.50 -8.86 -27.79
CA GLN A 92 -8.52 -8.88 -26.73
C GLN A 92 -7.88 -8.88 -25.33
N LEU A 93 -6.82 -9.67 -25.12
CA LEU A 93 -6.18 -9.84 -23.81
C LEU A 93 -5.36 -8.60 -23.40
N PHE A 94 -4.78 -7.89 -24.37
CA PHE A 94 -3.79 -6.81 -24.18
C PHE A 94 -4.14 -5.50 -24.90
N SER A 95 -5.35 -5.40 -25.47
CA SER A 95 -5.86 -4.25 -26.24
C SER A 95 -5.03 -3.84 -27.46
N THR A 96 -3.99 -4.62 -27.81
CA THR A 96 -3.03 -4.31 -28.87
C THR A 96 -2.52 -5.58 -29.52
N GLN A 97 -2.21 -5.49 -30.81
CA GLN A 97 -1.45 -6.52 -31.54
C GLN A 97 0.04 -6.18 -31.50
N LEU A 98 0.90 -7.16 -31.74
CA LEU A 98 2.34 -6.90 -31.86
C LEU A 98 2.62 -6.22 -33.21
N ILE A 99 3.39 -5.15 -33.21
CA ILE A 99 3.68 -4.36 -34.44
C ILE A 99 5.19 -4.28 -34.67
N TYR A 100 5.97 -4.23 -33.59
CA TYR A 100 7.41 -4.05 -33.66
C TYR A 100 8.15 -5.13 -32.87
N THR A 101 9.29 -5.57 -33.40
CA THR A 101 10.25 -6.42 -32.69
C THR A 101 11.19 -5.55 -31.86
N CYS A 102 11.68 -6.06 -30.73
CA CYS A 102 12.67 -5.35 -29.91
C CYS A 102 14.09 -5.64 -30.43
N PRO A 103 14.85 -4.64 -30.95
CA PRO A 103 16.17 -4.86 -31.55
C PRO A 103 17.25 -5.26 -30.54
N LEU A 104 17.04 -4.93 -29.25
CA LEU A 104 17.97 -5.27 -28.17
C LEU A 104 17.77 -6.68 -27.61
N ALA A 105 16.65 -7.34 -27.95
CA ALA A 105 16.35 -8.68 -27.49
C ALA A 105 17.03 -9.72 -28.40
N SER A 106 17.85 -10.59 -27.82
CA SER A 106 18.44 -11.73 -28.54
C SER A 106 17.43 -12.81 -28.91
N MET A 107 16.33 -12.92 -28.16
CA MET A 107 15.26 -13.89 -28.40
C MET A 107 13.91 -13.29 -27.97
N SER A 108 12.88 -13.43 -28.81
CA SER A 108 11.51 -13.03 -28.51
C SER A 108 10.54 -14.10 -29.00
N LYS A 109 10.01 -14.90 -28.07
CA LYS A 109 9.14 -16.05 -28.39
C LYS A 109 7.90 -16.04 -27.50
N ILE A 110 6.78 -16.45 -28.07
CA ILE A 110 5.51 -16.66 -27.37
C ILE A 110 5.25 -18.16 -27.30
N TYR A 111 4.92 -18.63 -26.10
CA TYR A 111 4.60 -20.03 -25.84
C TYR A 111 3.12 -20.14 -25.49
N VAL A 112 2.37 -20.93 -26.26
CA VAL A 112 0.96 -21.21 -26.01
C VAL A 112 0.82 -22.67 -25.59
N ASP A 113 0.19 -22.91 -24.43
CA ASP A 113 0.00 -24.27 -23.92
C ASP A 113 -1.15 -24.98 -24.65
N VAL A 114 -0.80 -26.00 -25.44
CA VAL A 114 -1.73 -26.80 -26.24
C VAL A 114 -1.83 -28.24 -25.72
N THR A 115 -1.36 -28.51 -24.50
CA THR A 115 -1.27 -29.86 -23.91
C THR A 115 -2.57 -30.65 -23.98
N GLY A 116 -3.70 -29.98 -23.70
CA GLY A 116 -5.05 -30.56 -23.76
C GLY A 116 -5.73 -30.48 -25.13
N ASN A 117 -5.02 -30.07 -26.18
CA ASN A 117 -5.55 -29.81 -27.52
C ASN A 117 -4.55 -30.20 -28.64
N ARG A 118 -3.92 -31.37 -28.53
CA ARG A 118 -2.90 -31.83 -29.49
C ARG A 118 -3.44 -32.00 -30.91
N ASP A 119 -4.68 -32.46 -31.00
CA ASP A 119 -5.38 -32.65 -32.28
C ASP A 119 -5.86 -31.33 -32.91
N MET A 120 -5.67 -30.18 -32.23
CA MET A 120 -6.22 -28.87 -32.63
C MET A 120 -7.75 -28.89 -32.87
N LYS A 121 -8.44 -29.85 -32.24
CA LYS A 121 -9.90 -30.04 -32.39
C LYS A 121 -10.70 -29.22 -31.40
N LYS A 122 -10.17 -28.99 -30.18
CA LYS A 122 -10.86 -28.26 -29.09
C LYS A 122 -10.88 -26.77 -29.37
N PHE A 123 -9.74 -26.22 -29.77
CA PHE A 123 -9.60 -24.87 -30.29
C PHE A 123 -8.61 -24.84 -31.46
N THR A 124 -8.76 -23.89 -32.35
CA THR A 124 -7.82 -23.62 -33.45
C THR A 124 -7.03 -22.37 -33.14
N LEU A 125 -5.74 -22.35 -33.50
CA LEU A 125 -4.88 -21.17 -33.40
C LEU A 125 -4.70 -20.57 -34.78
N ASP A 126 -4.86 -19.25 -34.87
CA ASP A 126 -4.57 -18.47 -36.07
C ASP A 126 -3.56 -17.35 -35.72
N PRO A 127 -2.40 -17.27 -36.39
CA PRO A 127 -1.89 -18.20 -37.40
C PRO A 127 -1.52 -19.57 -36.82
N GLU A 128 -1.42 -20.59 -37.69
CA GLU A 128 -1.01 -21.94 -37.29
C GLU A 128 0.47 -21.94 -36.83
N PRO A 129 0.81 -22.60 -35.70
CA PRO A 129 2.17 -22.59 -35.19
C PRO A 129 3.11 -23.48 -36.01
N ASP A 130 4.29 -22.95 -36.37
CA ASP A 130 5.31 -23.69 -37.12
C ASP A 130 6.05 -24.74 -36.26
N ILE A 131 6.13 -24.50 -34.95
CA ILE A 131 6.97 -25.27 -34.03
C ILE A 131 6.15 -25.72 -32.83
N PHE A 132 6.17 -27.02 -32.55
CA PHE A 132 5.66 -27.61 -31.32
C PHE A 132 6.82 -28.15 -30.48
N ASP A 133 6.91 -27.69 -29.24
CA ASP A 133 7.83 -28.22 -28.24
C ASP A 133 7.07 -29.18 -27.31
N GLU A 134 7.47 -30.44 -27.29
CA GLU A 134 6.96 -31.45 -26.36
C GLU A 134 7.96 -31.71 -25.23
N SER A 135 7.47 -31.79 -23.99
CA SER A 135 8.28 -32.10 -22.80
C SER A 135 7.49 -32.93 -21.79
N GLY A 136 8.20 -33.63 -20.89
CA GLY A 136 7.61 -34.52 -19.89
C GLY A 136 7.16 -35.88 -20.43
N SER A 137 6.58 -36.71 -19.55
CA SER A 137 6.09 -38.05 -19.88
C SER A 137 4.81 -38.42 -19.12
N GLY A 138 3.90 -39.14 -19.76
CA GLY A 138 2.65 -39.58 -19.15
C GLY A 138 1.81 -38.40 -18.60
N PRO A 139 1.55 -38.33 -17.27
CA PRO A 139 0.73 -37.27 -16.68
C PRO A 139 1.41 -35.90 -16.60
N SER A 140 2.72 -35.81 -16.83
CA SER A 140 3.49 -34.55 -16.87
C SER A 140 3.72 -34.05 -18.30
N LEU A 141 3.17 -34.75 -19.30
CA LEU A 141 3.40 -34.48 -20.71
C LEU A 141 2.77 -33.15 -21.09
N ARG A 142 3.60 -32.24 -21.62
CA ARG A 142 3.25 -30.88 -21.99
C ARG A 142 3.61 -30.61 -23.44
N GLN A 143 2.70 -30.00 -24.18
CA GLN A 143 2.93 -29.56 -25.56
C GLN A 143 2.71 -28.06 -25.66
N LEU A 144 3.72 -27.35 -26.16
CA LEU A 144 3.72 -25.90 -26.31
C LEU A 144 3.83 -25.55 -27.79
N ALA A 145 2.91 -24.73 -28.29
CA ALA A 145 3.05 -24.07 -29.58
C ALA A 145 3.97 -22.85 -29.44
N VAL A 146 4.95 -22.73 -30.31
CA VAL A 146 6.00 -21.69 -30.23
C VAL A 146 5.90 -20.76 -31.42
N TYR A 147 5.74 -19.47 -31.14
CA TYR A 147 5.77 -18.41 -32.14
C TYR A 147 7.02 -17.56 -31.95
N ASP A 148 7.86 -17.49 -32.98
CA ASP A 148 8.98 -16.56 -33.01
C ASP A 148 8.49 -15.19 -33.50
N VAL A 149 8.56 -14.20 -32.62
CA VAL A 149 8.05 -12.86 -32.88
C VAL A 149 8.86 -12.19 -34.00
N GLN A 150 10.15 -12.52 -34.14
CA GLN A 150 10.99 -11.95 -35.19
C GLN A 150 10.62 -12.48 -36.57
N ALA A 151 10.29 -13.76 -36.68
CA ALA A 151 9.87 -14.37 -37.94
C ALA A 151 8.42 -13.97 -38.31
N ALA A 152 7.55 -13.86 -37.31
CA ALA A 152 6.12 -13.64 -37.54
C ALA A 152 5.75 -12.20 -37.93
N LEU A 153 6.60 -11.22 -37.60
CA LEU A 153 6.38 -9.80 -37.90
C LEU A 153 6.94 -9.37 -39.28
N ALA A 154 7.10 -10.28 -40.24
CA ALA A 154 7.64 -10.01 -41.58
C ALA A 154 6.72 -9.14 -42.48
N GLY A 155 5.61 -8.61 -41.95
CA GLY A 155 4.64 -7.79 -42.69
C GLY A 155 3.78 -6.94 -41.74
N ASP A 156 2.47 -7.22 -41.69
CA ASP A 156 1.49 -6.54 -40.83
C ASP A 156 1.60 -6.95 -39.35
N GLY A 157 0.84 -6.28 -38.49
CA GLY A 157 0.81 -6.58 -37.06
C GLY A 157 0.47 -8.04 -36.77
N PHE A 158 1.22 -8.64 -35.84
CA PHE A 158 1.08 -10.02 -35.43
C PHE A 158 0.10 -10.15 -34.26
N ASN A 159 -0.97 -10.92 -34.48
CA ASN A 159 -1.97 -11.26 -33.48
C ASN A 159 -2.14 -12.79 -33.47
N ILE A 160 -2.27 -13.37 -32.28
CA ILE A 160 -2.60 -14.79 -32.13
C ILE A 160 -4.03 -14.85 -31.63
N GLU A 161 -4.88 -15.61 -32.31
CA GLU A 161 -6.26 -15.87 -31.94
C GLU A 161 -6.47 -17.36 -31.66
N ALA A 162 -7.20 -17.66 -30.59
CA ALA A 162 -7.63 -19.00 -30.23
C ALA A 162 -9.16 -19.06 -30.25
N THR A 163 -9.73 -19.84 -31.17
CA THR A 163 -11.18 -20.01 -31.31
C THR A 163 -11.61 -21.41 -30.85
N TYR A 164 -12.48 -21.48 -29.85
CA TYR A 164 -12.99 -22.71 -29.26
C TYR A 164 -14.30 -23.11 -29.94
N LYS A 165 -14.40 -24.37 -30.38
CA LYS A 165 -15.59 -24.86 -31.10
C LYS A 165 -16.82 -25.04 -30.22
N SER A 166 -16.62 -25.17 -28.90
CA SER A 166 -17.68 -25.47 -27.94
C SER A 166 -17.56 -24.60 -26.70
N ARG A 167 -18.70 -24.31 -26.07
CA ARG A 167 -18.76 -23.63 -24.76
C ARG A 167 -17.91 -24.36 -23.71
N HIS A 168 -17.28 -23.58 -22.85
CA HIS A 168 -16.45 -24.11 -21.79
C HIS A 168 -17.31 -24.77 -20.71
N ILE A 169 -16.90 -25.97 -20.29
CA ILE A 169 -17.50 -26.70 -19.17
C ILE A 169 -16.45 -26.72 -18.06
N TYR A 170 -16.80 -26.13 -16.91
CA TYR A 170 -15.94 -26.15 -15.74
C TYR A 170 -15.87 -27.56 -15.17
N GLY A 171 -14.69 -28.17 -15.26
CA GLY A 171 -14.40 -29.48 -14.68
C GLY A 171 -13.88 -29.38 -13.24
N ILE A 172 -13.81 -30.53 -12.57
CA ILE A 172 -13.13 -30.64 -11.28
C ILE A 172 -11.63 -30.57 -11.54
N ILE A 173 -10.98 -29.54 -10.98
CA ILE A 173 -9.52 -29.39 -11.07
C ILE A 173 -8.91 -30.29 -9.98
N PRO A 174 -8.03 -31.25 -10.33
CA PRO A 174 -7.36 -32.09 -9.34
C PRO A 174 -6.48 -31.23 -8.44
N SER A 175 -6.47 -31.54 -7.14
CA SER A 175 -5.64 -30.81 -6.18
C SER A 175 -4.15 -30.99 -6.51
N PRO A 176 -3.32 -29.95 -6.28
CA PRO A 176 -1.87 -30.09 -6.39
C PRO A 176 -1.35 -31.05 -5.30
N HIS A 177 -0.15 -31.61 -5.50
CA HIS A 177 0.47 -32.51 -4.52
C HIS A 177 0.70 -31.86 -3.15
N LEU A 178 1.06 -30.58 -3.16
CA LEU A 178 1.23 -29.77 -1.98
C LEU A 178 0.30 -28.57 -2.08
N HIS A 179 -0.62 -28.45 -1.14
CA HIS A 179 -1.46 -27.28 -0.95
C HIS A 179 -1.15 -26.69 0.42
N VAL A 180 -0.97 -25.38 0.50
CA VAL A 180 -0.73 -24.72 1.78
C VAL A 180 -1.58 -23.47 1.85
N SER A 181 -2.30 -23.34 2.96
CA SER A 181 -3.09 -22.15 3.27
C SER A 181 -2.66 -21.56 4.61
N ARG A 182 -2.70 -20.24 4.69
CA ARG A 182 -2.26 -19.45 5.83
C ARG A 182 -3.33 -18.44 6.19
N PHE A 183 -3.72 -18.40 7.46
CA PHE A 183 -4.74 -17.50 7.96
C PHE A 183 -4.49 -17.13 9.42
N ILE A 184 -5.10 -16.03 9.87
CA ILE A 184 -5.04 -15.59 11.27
C ILE A 184 -6.23 -16.18 12.01
N THR A 185 -5.97 -16.71 13.19
CA THR A 185 -6.97 -17.15 14.17
C THR A 185 -6.84 -16.35 15.46
N GLY A 186 -7.90 -16.35 16.27
CA GLY A 186 -7.95 -15.65 17.55
C GLY A 186 -8.97 -14.52 17.58
N TYR A 187 -9.25 -14.02 18.78
CA TYR A 187 -10.23 -12.97 19.04
C TYR A 187 -9.59 -11.81 19.79
N GLY A 188 -10.13 -10.61 19.58
CA GLY A 188 -9.66 -9.39 20.22
C GLY A 188 -8.38 -8.81 19.61
N GLN A 189 -7.89 -7.74 20.25
CA GLN A 189 -6.72 -6.96 19.81
C GLN A 189 -5.47 -7.20 20.68
N GLU A 190 -5.49 -8.19 21.58
CA GLU A 190 -4.35 -8.52 22.45
C GLU A 190 -3.53 -9.69 21.88
N GLY A 191 -4.16 -10.87 21.77
CA GLY A 191 -3.55 -12.10 21.25
C GLY A 191 -4.11 -12.55 19.91
N GLY A 192 -3.34 -13.36 19.20
CA GLY A 192 -3.75 -14.03 17.96
C GLY A 192 -2.83 -15.20 17.66
N SER A 193 -3.15 -15.96 16.62
CA SER A 193 -2.29 -17.03 16.13
C SER A 193 -2.28 -17.04 14.61
N ILE A 194 -1.12 -17.32 14.01
CA ILE A 194 -1.01 -17.56 12.58
C ILE A 194 -1.09 -19.07 12.39
N THR A 195 -2.17 -19.54 11.79
CA THR A 195 -2.37 -20.96 11.49
C THR A 195 -2.00 -21.22 10.04
N VAL A 196 -1.12 -22.18 9.81
CA VAL A 196 -0.65 -22.62 8.51
C VAL A 196 -1.03 -24.07 8.32
N LYS A 197 -1.85 -24.36 7.33
CA LYS A 197 -2.36 -25.69 7.04
C LYS A 197 -1.66 -26.25 5.80
N PHE A 198 -0.88 -27.30 6.00
CA PHE A 198 -0.17 -28.01 4.95
C PHE A 198 -0.93 -29.28 4.59
N THR A 199 -1.39 -29.40 3.35
CA THR A 199 -2.07 -30.59 2.82
C THR A 199 -1.18 -31.27 1.79
N ASN A 200 -0.83 -32.53 2.06
CA ASN A 200 -0.12 -33.40 1.13
C ASN A 200 -1.12 -34.40 0.54
N SER A 201 -1.44 -34.26 -0.75
CA SER A 201 -2.29 -35.21 -1.49
C SER A 201 -1.49 -36.35 -2.12
N GLY A 202 -0.17 -36.35 -1.99
CA GLY A 202 0.72 -37.38 -2.52
C GLY A 202 0.82 -38.62 -1.64
N SER A 203 1.31 -39.72 -2.24
CA SER A 203 1.49 -41.02 -1.58
C SER A 203 2.78 -41.15 -0.77
N THR A 204 3.65 -40.15 -0.78
CA THR A 204 4.94 -40.13 -0.06
C THR A 204 4.97 -38.99 0.94
N SER A 205 5.73 -39.12 2.02
CA SER A 205 6.00 -37.98 2.91
C SER A 205 6.80 -36.90 2.16
N LEU A 206 6.55 -35.64 2.53
CA LEU A 206 7.22 -34.48 1.95
C LEU A 206 7.92 -33.69 3.05
N SER A 207 9.20 -33.39 2.86
CA SER A 207 9.92 -32.43 3.70
C SER A 207 9.80 -31.03 3.11
N VAL A 208 9.23 -30.10 3.88
CA VAL A 208 8.92 -28.75 3.44
C VAL A 208 9.65 -27.75 4.33
N VAL A 209 10.34 -26.79 3.71
CA VAL A 209 10.95 -25.66 4.40
C VAL A 209 9.96 -24.51 4.41
N TYR A 210 9.51 -24.13 5.61
CA TYR A 210 8.64 -23.01 5.89
C TYR A 210 9.47 -21.80 6.35
N LEU A 211 9.42 -20.71 5.59
CA LEU A 211 10.10 -19.45 5.90
C LEU A 211 9.07 -18.34 6.09
N GLU A 212 9.06 -17.76 7.28
CA GLU A 212 8.15 -16.70 7.69
C GLU A 212 8.93 -15.45 8.11
N VAL A 213 8.49 -14.30 7.63
CA VAL A 213 9.06 -12.99 7.98
C VAL A 213 7.95 -12.16 8.62
N LEU A 214 8.04 -11.93 9.93
CA LEU A 214 7.03 -11.15 10.64
C LEU A 214 7.61 -9.81 11.12
N PRO A 215 6.80 -8.75 11.14
CA PRO A 215 7.19 -7.49 11.74
C PRO A 215 7.39 -7.62 13.26
N TRP A 216 8.18 -6.71 13.84
CA TRP A 216 8.54 -6.73 15.26
C TRP A 216 7.34 -6.56 16.21
N TYR A 217 6.29 -5.89 15.74
CA TYR A 217 5.09 -5.62 16.54
C TYR A 217 4.19 -6.85 16.75
N LEU A 218 4.51 -7.99 16.12
CA LEU A 218 3.89 -9.27 16.43
C LEU A 218 4.88 -10.06 17.28
N ARG A 219 4.61 -10.21 18.57
CA ARG A 219 5.49 -10.88 19.52
C ARG A 219 5.14 -12.36 19.56
N LEU A 220 5.90 -13.16 18.81
CA LEU A 220 5.71 -14.61 18.72
C LEU A 220 5.98 -15.33 20.06
N PHE A 221 5.16 -16.31 20.38
CA PHE A 221 5.38 -17.25 21.47
C PHE A 221 6.10 -18.50 20.95
N LEU A 222 7.43 -18.53 21.15
CA LEU A 222 8.24 -19.69 20.74
C LEU A 222 7.93 -20.96 21.55
N HIS A 223 7.38 -20.82 22.76
CA HIS A 223 7.05 -21.95 23.62
C HIS A 223 5.73 -22.65 23.20
N THR A 224 4.83 -21.95 22.50
CA THR A 224 3.55 -22.50 22.03
C THR A 224 3.53 -22.81 20.53
N SER A 225 4.57 -22.41 19.77
CA SER A 225 4.73 -22.70 18.33
C SER A 225 4.86 -24.19 17.96
N HIS A 226 4.53 -25.08 18.89
CA HIS A 226 4.73 -26.52 18.82
C HIS A 226 3.48 -27.31 19.27
N SER A 227 2.29 -26.70 19.32
CA SER A 227 1.05 -27.46 19.57
C SER A 227 0.78 -28.35 18.37
N TYR A 228 1.07 -29.63 18.56
CA TYR A 228 1.46 -30.55 17.52
C TYR A 228 0.53 -31.76 17.54
N SER A 229 -0.17 -32.00 16.44
CA SER A 229 -1.06 -33.16 16.24
C SER A 229 -0.33 -34.23 15.39
N HIS A 230 0.23 -35.24 16.07
CA HIS A 230 0.60 -36.62 15.60
C HIS A 230 1.99 -37.15 15.04
N THR A 231 2.97 -36.40 14.54
CA THR A 231 4.39 -36.72 14.25
C THR A 231 5.51 -35.70 14.67
N LYS A 232 6.45 -36.12 15.54
CA LYS A 232 7.63 -35.40 16.10
C LYS A 232 8.59 -34.58 15.18
N SER A 233 8.35 -34.41 13.89
CA SER A 233 9.34 -33.91 12.92
C SER A 233 9.14 -32.45 12.50
N LEU A 234 9.20 -31.53 13.47
CA LEU A 234 9.43 -30.10 13.22
C LEU A 234 10.82 -29.71 13.74
N TYR A 235 11.69 -29.19 12.88
CA TYR A 235 13.01 -28.70 13.26
C TYR A 235 13.19 -27.24 12.82
N ILE A 236 13.60 -26.37 13.74
CA ILE A 236 13.88 -24.96 13.44
C ILE A 236 15.30 -24.86 12.86
N SER A 237 15.38 -24.54 11.57
CA SER A 237 16.63 -24.34 10.82
C SER A 237 17.29 -23.02 11.21
N LYS A 238 16.49 -21.95 11.25
CA LYS A 238 16.98 -20.60 11.54
C LYS A 238 15.91 -19.79 12.26
N LEU A 239 16.30 -19.16 13.35
CA LEU A 239 15.46 -18.22 14.08
C LEU A 239 16.21 -16.93 14.31
N VAL A 240 15.60 -15.82 13.91
CA VAL A 240 16.04 -14.48 14.29
C VAL A 240 14.89 -13.81 15.02
N THR A 241 15.15 -13.44 16.29
CA THR A 241 14.17 -12.82 17.16
C THR A 241 13.99 -11.35 16.81
N ALA A 242 12.75 -10.85 16.92
CA ALA A 242 12.51 -9.42 16.70
C ALA A 242 13.12 -8.55 17.79
N ARG A 243 13.42 -7.31 17.40
CA ARG A 243 13.79 -6.19 18.27
C ARG A 243 12.87 -5.03 17.97
N ASP A 244 12.27 -4.47 19.01
CA ASP A 244 11.29 -3.40 18.88
C ASP A 244 11.86 -2.24 18.04
N ARG A 245 11.18 -1.89 16.94
CA ARG A 245 11.52 -0.79 16.01
C ARG A 245 12.84 -0.93 15.24
N GLU A 246 13.56 -2.03 15.40
CA GLU A 246 14.82 -2.28 14.69
C GLU A 246 14.69 -3.40 13.67
N GLN A 247 14.11 -4.54 14.08
CA GLN A 247 14.18 -5.76 13.30
C GLN A 247 12.99 -6.68 13.54
N GLY A 248 12.42 -7.21 12.45
CA GLY A 248 11.38 -8.23 12.51
C GLY A 248 11.90 -9.64 12.82
N TRP A 249 10.97 -10.58 12.94
CA TRP A 249 11.23 -12.00 13.07
C TRP A 249 11.61 -12.64 11.74
N LEU A 250 12.53 -13.59 11.80
CA LEU A 250 12.78 -14.55 10.73
C LEU A 250 12.63 -15.95 11.32
N TYR A 251 11.59 -16.66 10.92
CA TYR A 251 11.30 -18.01 11.40
C TYR A 251 11.41 -18.99 10.24
N GLU A 252 12.41 -19.87 10.28
CA GLU A 252 12.65 -20.91 9.29
C GLU A 252 12.57 -22.28 9.96
N ALA A 253 11.58 -23.07 9.55
CA ALA A 253 11.36 -24.41 10.08
C ALA A 253 11.22 -25.44 8.96
N VAL A 254 11.72 -26.64 9.21
CA VAL A 254 11.52 -27.81 8.35
C VAL A 254 10.39 -28.63 8.95
N VAL A 255 9.32 -28.81 8.18
CA VAL A 255 8.13 -29.57 8.53
C VAL A 255 8.09 -30.82 7.66
N GLU A 256 7.97 -31.99 8.27
CA GLU A 256 7.66 -33.20 7.54
C GLU A 256 6.14 -33.42 7.49
N ILE A 257 5.60 -33.60 6.28
CA ILE A 257 4.18 -33.83 6.05
C ILE A 257 4.00 -35.27 5.57
N PRO A 258 3.36 -36.15 6.36
CA PRO A 258 3.06 -37.51 5.96
C PRO A 258 2.22 -37.60 4.68
N ALA A 259 2.28 -38.75 4.01
CA ALA A 259 1.47 -39.03 2.82
C ALA A 259 -0.03 -38.89 3.11
N SER A 260 -0.78 -38.35 2.15
CA SER A 260 -2.25 -38.21 2.20
C SER A 260 -2.77 -37.59 3.51
N SER A 261 -2.04 -36.64 4.07
CA SER A 261 -2.35 -36.04 5.38
C SER A 261 -2.38 -34.53 5.33
N THR A 262 -2.99 -33.92 6.35
CA THR A 262 -2.98 -32.48 6.55
C THR A 262 -2.46 -32.16 7.94
N ILE A 263 -1.48 -31.28 8.01
CA ILE A 263 -0.85 -30.82 9.25
C ILE A 263 -1.13 -29.33 9.41
N GLU A 264 -1.34 -28.92 10.66
CA GLU A 264 -1.54 -27.52 11.03
C GLU A 264 -0.37 -27.08 11.93
N LEU A 265 0.26 -25.97 11.56
CA LEU A 265 1.28 -25.26 12.34
C LEU A 265 0.66 -23.98 12.87
N SER A 266 0.65 -23.79 14.18
CA SER A 266 0.12 -22.59 14.82
C SER A 266 1.26 -21.78 15.44
N LEU A 267 1.34 -20.50 15.08
CA LEU A 267 2.30 -19.54 15.61
C LEU A 267 1.54 -18.49 16.41
N ASP A 268 1.41 -18.70 17.71
CA ASP A 268 0.73 -17.74 18.58
C ASP A 268 1.57 -16.48 18.76
N PHE A 269 0.91 -15.34 18.84
CA PHE A 269 1.55 -14.05 19.03
C PHE A 269 0.69 -13.10 19.86
N THR A 270 1.35 -12.10 20.43
CA THR A 270 0.71 -10.91 21.00
C THR A 270 1.00 -9.69 20.16
N ARG A 271 0.09 -8.73 20.17
CA ARG A 271 0.25 -7.46 19.45
C ARG A 271 0.95 -6.45 20.35
N ALA A 272 2.00 -5.83 19.84
CA ALA A 272 2.68 -4.74 20.54
C ALA A 272 1.86 -3.45 20.42
N LEU A 273 1.93 -2.61 21.46
CA LEU A 273 1.41 -1.24 21.41
C LEU A 273 2.36 -0.37 20.59
N LEU A 274 1.84 0.18 19.49
CA LEU A 274 2.56 1.13 18.65
C LEU A 274 2.37 2.56 19.16
N LYS A 275 3.33 3.42 18.82
CA LYS A 275 3.19 4.88 19.01
C LYS A 275 2.23 5.43 17.96
N TRP A 276 1.59 6.58 18.23
CA TRP A 276 0.64 7.19 17.30
C TRP A 276 1.25 7.49 15.92
N LEU A 277 2.53 7.88 15.86
CA LEU A 277 3.29 8.12 14.62
C LEU A 277 3.64 6.85 13.83
N GLU A 278 3.49 5.66 14.43
CA GLU A 278 3.81 4.37 13.81
C GLU A 278 2.61 3.77 13.06
N TYR A 279 1.41 4.33 13.25
CA TYR A 279 0.24 3.92 12.50
C TYR A 279 0.26 4.51 11.08
N PRO A 280 -0.23 3.76 10.08
CA PRO A 280 -0.55 4.36 8.79
C PRO A 280 -1.65 5.43 8.96
N PRO A 281 -1.81 6.35 7.98
CA PRO A 281 -2.85 7.39 8.03
C PRO A 281 -4.26 6.87 8.32
N ASP A 282 -4.57 5.66 7.85
CA ASP A 282 -5.75 4.90 8.25
C ASP A 282 -5.36 3.75 9.18
N ALA A 283 -5.46 4.01 10.49
CA ALA A 283 -5.12 3.04 11.52
C ALA A 283 -6.14 1.88 11.62
N ASN A 284 -7.39 2.10 11.19
CA ASN A 284 -8.47 1.11 11.30
C ASN A 284 -8.35 0.02 10.23
N HIS A 285 -7.71 0.31 9.10
CA HIS A 285 -7.44 -0.66 8.04
C HIS A 285 -6.59 -1.85 8.52
N GLY A 286 -5.64 -1.60 9.43
CA GLY A 286 -4.70 -2.59 9.93
C GLY A 286 -3.41 -2.71 9.10
N PHE A 287 -2.62 -3.73 9.44
CA PHE A 287 -1.25 -3.91 8.95
C PHE A 287 -1.13 -5.18 8.13
N TYR A 288 -0.58 -5.06 6.93
CA TYR A 288 -0.29 -6.19 6.07
C TYR A 288 0.97 -6.94 6.51
N ILE A 289 0.88 -8.26 6.59
CA ILE A 289 2.00 -9.17 6.81
C ILE A 289 2.32 -9.84 5.47
N PRO A 290 3.60 -9.93 5.08
CA PRO A 290 3.98 -10.60 3.85
C PRO A 290 3.58 -12.08 3.85
N ALA A 291 3.48 -12.63 2.64
CA ALA A 291 3.33 -14.06 2.43
C ALA A 291 4.54 -14.85 2.94
N ALA A 292 4.29 -16.00 3.54
CA ALA A 292 5.34 -16.95 3.89
C ALA A 292 5.85 -17.65 2.61
N THR A 293 7.12 -18.01 2.62
CA THR A 293 7.75 -18.74 1.51
C THR A 293 7.89 -20.21 1.87
N ILE A 294 7.47 -21.07 0.96
CA ILE A 294 7.47 -22.51 1.12
C ILE A 294 8.37 -23.09 0.06
N SER A 295 9.35 -23.90 0.47
CA SER A 295 10.27 -24.58 -0.45
C SER A 295 10.18 -26.08 -0.24
N ALA A 296 9.90 -26.83 -1.30
CA ALA A 296 9.73 -28.28 -1.24
C ALA A 296 10.34 -28.93 -2.48
N VAL A 297 10.81 -30.17 -2.33
CA VAL A 297 11.19 -31.03 -3.46
C VAL A 297 10.06 -32.02 -3.67
N LEU A 298 9.32 -31.85 -4.76
CA LEU A 298 8.24 -32.76 -5.12
C LEU A 298 8.83 -33.99 -5.81
N PRO A 299 8.40 -35.21 -5.46
CA PRO A 299 8.93 -36.45 -6.05
C PRO A 299 8.51 -36.61 -7.52
N THR A 300 7.41 -35.98 -7.93
CA THR A 300 6.87 -36.04 -9.29
C THR A 300 6.34 -34.67 -9.71
N PRO A 301 6.58 -34.25 -10.97
CA PRO A 301 6.14 -32.96 -11.50
C PRO A 301 4.68 -33.01 -12.01
N ARG A 302 3.75 -33.60 -11.24
CA ARG A 302 2.33 -33.58 -11.64
C ARG A 302 1.70 -32.23 -11.33
N ASN A 303 0.95 -31.68 -12.27
CA ASN A 303 0.25 -30.38 -12.15
C ASN A 303 1.18 -29.22 -11.77
N VAL A 304 2.44 -29.26 -12.23
CA VAL A 304 3.42 -28.19 -12.01
C VAL A 304 3.55 -27.37 -13.29
N SER A 305 3.48 -26.04 -13.16
CA SER A 305 3.63 -25.11 -14.30
C SER A 305 5.08 -24.91 -14.72
N VAL A 306 6.01 -24.98 -13.76
CA VAL A 306 7.47 -24.79 -13.92
C VAL A 306 8.18 -25.68 -12.91
N ASN A 307 9.09 -26.55 -13.37
CA ASN A 307 9.80 -27.50 -12.50
C ASN A 307 11.31 -27.19 -12.37
N SER A 308 11.81 -26.21 -13.11
CA SER A 308 13.18 -25.71 -13.02
C SER A 308 13.20 -24.23 -12.67
N LEU A 309 13.75 -23.89 -11.50
CA LEU A 309 13.94 -22.51 -11.06
C LEU A 309 15.36 -22.00 -11.34
N THR A 310 16.30 -22.87 -11.70
CA THR A 310 17.73 -22.55 -11.90
C THR A 310 18.07 -22.13 -13.32
N CYS A 311 17.23 -22.46 -14.31
CA CYS A 311 17.44 -22.07 -15.69
C CYS A 311 17.19 -20.57 -15.93
N SER A 312 17.85 -19.98 -16.92
CA SER A 312 17.71 -18.56 -17.26
C SER A 312 16.59 -18.29 -18.26
N THR A 313 16.48 -19.10 -19.31
CA THR A 313 15.47 -18.90 -20.36
C THR A 313 14.07 -19.36 -19.90
N LEU A 314 13.02 -18.70 -20.41
CA LEU A 314 11.65 -19.10 -20.13
C LEU A 314 11.34 -20.50 -20.66
N LYS A 315 11.86 -20.85 -21.85
CA LYS A 315 11.69 -22.19 -22.45
C LYS A 315 12.16 -23.28 -21.48
N ASP A 316 13.38 -23.15 -20.98
CA ASP A 316 13.96 -24.15 -20.07
C ASP A 316 13.21 -24.25 -18.73
N LYS A 317 12.55 -23.18 -18.29
CA LYS A 317 11.66 -23.19 -17.12
C LYS A 317 10.33 -23.91 -17.40
N LEU A 318 9.81 -23.78 -18.63
CA LEU A 318 8.54 -24.39 -19.03
C LEU A 318 8.65 -25.87 -19.41
N VAL A 319 9.86 -26.33 -19.80
CA VAL A 319 10.16 -27.73 -20.12
C VAL A 319 10.03 -28.58 -18.86
N VAL A 320 9.07 -29.51 -18.88
CA VAL A 320 8.89 -30.44 -17.76
C VAL A 320 9.89 -31.59 -17.89
N GLN A 321 10.75 -31.71 -16.89
CA GLN A 321 11.71 -32.80 -16.73
C GLN A 321 11.17 -33.81 -15.71
N ASP A 322 11.24 -35.09 -16.05
CA ASP A 322 10.85 -36.15 -15.14
C ASP A 322 11.85 -36.28 -13.99
N GLY A 323 11.32 -36.39 -12.76
CA GLY A 323 12.13 -36.55 -11.55
C GLY A 323 11.79 -35.56 -10.44
N PRO A 324 12.62 -35.53 -9.37
CA PRO A 324 12.40 -34.66 -8.23
C PRO A 324 12.53 -33.20 -8.66
N SER A 325 11.49 -32.41 -8.37
CA SER A 325 11.37 -31.03 -8.83
C SER A 325 11.30 -30.09 -7.64
N PHE A 326 12.22 -29.12 -7.59
CA PHE A 326 12.21 -28.09 -6.56
C PHE A 326 11.18 -27.02 -6.89
N VAL A 327 10.23 -26.80 -5.97
CA VAL A 327 9.17 -25.80 -6.11
C VAL A 327 9.24 -24.82 -4.95
N ARG A 328 9.02 -23.55 -5.28
CA ARG A 328 8.83 -22.48 -4.31
C ARG A 328 7.42 -21.92 -4.43
N LEU A 329 6.67 -21.98 -3.34
CA LEU A 329 5.31 -21.45 -3.24
C LEU A 329 5.29 -20.26 -2.28
N HIS A 330 4.34 -19.37 -2.48
CA HIS A 330 4.05 -18.25 -1.58
C HIS A 330 2.63 -18.41 -1.05
N THR A 331 2.46 -18.24 0.26
CA THR A 331 1.14 -18.30 0.90
C THR A 331 0.40 -16.97 0.79
N GLU A 332 -0.75 -16.88 1.44
CA GLU A 332 -1.56 -15.69 1.51
C GLU A 332 -0.86 -14.59 2.35
N THR A 333 -1.01 -13.35 1.90
CA THR A 333 -0.72 -12.16 2.70
C THR A 333 -1.79 -12.00 3.77
N LEU A 334 -1.41 -11.64 4.98
CA LEU A 334 -2.36 -11.50 6.08
C LEU A 334 -2.60 -10.03 6.42
N LEU A 335 -3.78 -9.72 6.94
CA LEU A 335 -4.12 -8.41 7.47
C LEU A 335 -4.34 -8.53 8.99
N VAL A 336 -3.52 -7.85 9.78
CA VAL A 336 -3.66 -7.80 11.25
C VAL A 336 -4.11 -6.42 11.69
N SER A 337 -5.23 -6.36 12.39
CA SER A 337 -5.61 -5.18 13.16
C SER A 337 -4.76 -5.10 14.43
N LEU A 338 -4.16 -3.93 14.67
CA LEU A 338 -3.48 -3.60 15.92
C LEU A 338 -4.41 -2.74 16.78
N PRO A 339 -4.26 -2.74 18.11
CA PRO A 339 -5.05 -1.89 18.99
C PRO A 339 -4.80 -0.43 18.66
N THR A 340 -5.78 0.28 18.11
CA THR A 340 -5.63 1.68 17.72
C THR A 340 -5.69 2.59 18.95
N PRO A 341 -4.72 3.50 19.15
CA PRO A 341 -4.80 4.48 20.23
C PRO A 341 -5.93 5.47 19.96
N ASP A 342 -6.40 6.16 21.01
CA ASP A 342 -7.30 7.28 20.85
C ASP A 342 -6.55 8.46 20.19
N PHE A 343 -6.78 8.63 18.88
CA PHE A 343 -6.16 9.71 18.12
C PHE A 343 -6.72 11.09 18.50
N SER A 344 -7.86 11.19 19.17
CA SER A 344 -8.46 12.47 19.54
C SER A 344 -7.74 13.14 20.72
N MET A 345 -7.15 12.36 21.63
CA MET A 345 -6.53 12.91 22.84
C MET A 345 -5.35 13.84 22.54
N PRO A 346 -4.40 13.49 21.63
CA PRO A 346 -3.35 14.42 21.21
C PRO A 346 -3.89 15.68 20.54
N TYR A 347 -4.92 15.58 19.70
CA TYR A 347 -5.52 16.76 19.05
C TYR A 347 -6.14 17.70 20.07
N ASN A 348 -6.88 17.17 21.04
CA ASN A 348 -7.46 17.98 22.12
C ASN A 348 -6.38 18.71 22.93
N VAL A 349 -5.25 18.03 23.21
CA VAL A 349 -4.11 18.64 23.92
C VAL A 349 -3.44 19.72 23.08
N ILE A 350 -3.24 19.49 21.78
CA ILE A 350 -2.66 20.48 20.86
C ILE A 350 -3.56 21.71 20.75
N CYS A 351 -4.87 21.53 20.59
CA CYS A 351 -5.84 22.62 20.57
C CYS A 351 -5.82 23.42 21.88
N LEU A 352 -5.76 22.75 23.04
CA LEU A 352 -5.67 23.43 24.33
C LEU A 352 -4.34 24.19 24.48
N ALA A 353 -3.21 23.59 24.11
CA ALA A 353 -1.91 24.25 24.19
C ALA A 353 -1.85 25.46 23.24
N CYS A 354 -2.35 25.32 22.01
CA CYS A 354 -2.39 26.40 21.02
C CYS A 354 -3.29 27.56 21.49
N THR A 355 -4.45 27.27 22.08
CA THR A 355 -5.35 28.30 22.63
C THR A 355 -4.71 29.02 23.82
N VAL A 356 -4.06 28.31 24.74
CA VAL A 356 -3.32 28.93 25.85
C VAL A 356 -2.18 29.82 25.35
N VAL A 357 -1.41 29.36 24.35
CA VAL A 357 -0.34 30.15 23.75
C VAL A 357 -0.90 31.39 23.04
N ALA A 358 -1.99 31.26 22.29
CA ALA A 358 -2.63 32.39 21.62
C ALA A 358 -3.15 33.44 22.62
N LEU A 359 -3.80 32.99 23.71
CA LEU A 359 -4.30 33.86 24.77
C LEU A 359 -3.17 34.54 25.55
N ALA A 360 -2.03 33.86 25.76
CA ALA A 360 -0.88 34.41 26.45
C ALA A 360 -0.06 35.37 25.57
N PHE A 361 -0.02 35.11 24.26
CA PHE A 361 0.79 35.88 23.31
C PHE A 361 0.38 37.35 23.27
N GLY A 362 -0.93 37.64 23.19
CA GLY A 362 -1.45 39.00 23.15
C GLY A 362 -0.96 39.86 24.33
N PRO A 363 -1.25 39.48 25.59
CA PRO A 363 -0.79 40.21 26.78
C PRO A 363 0.73 40.33 26.89
N ILE A 364 1.48 39.24 26.64
CA ILE A 364 2.95 39.25 26.72
C ILE A 364 3.52 40.19 25.66
N HIS A 365 2.99 40.14 24.44
CA HIS A 365 3.38 41.05 23.37
C HIS A 365 3.08 42.50 23.78
N ASN A 366 1.87 42.77 24.28
CA ASN A 366 1.44 44.12 24.69
C ASN A 366 2.34 44.72 25.77
N ILE A 367 2.71 43.93 26.80
CA ILE A 367 3.59 44.37 27.89
C ILE A 367 5.02 44.62 27.39
N THR A 368 5.51 43.78 26.47
CA THR A 368 6.90 43.87 26.00
C THR A 368 7.10 44.94 24.91
N THR A 369 6.07 45.28 24.13
CA THR A 369 6.17 46.28 23.05
C THR A 369 5.59 47.65 23.39
N LYS A 370 4.66 47.79 24.35
CA LYS A 370 4.15 49.11 24.74
C LYS A 370 5.20 49.89 25.54
N LYS A 371 5.58 51.07 25.01
CA LYS A 371 6.27 52.10 25.79
C LYS A 371 5.28 52.75 26.76
N LEU A 372 5.52 52.56 28.05
CA LEU A 372 4.79 53.26 29.12
C LEU A 372 5.12 54.76 29.05
N VAL A 373 4.16 55.58 28.64
CA VAL A 373 4.28 57.04 28.69
C VAL A 373 3.60 57.53 29.96
N LEU A 374 4.41 57.97 30.93
CA LEU A 374 3.93 58.64 32.13
C LEU A 374 3.34 60.01 31.75
N LYS A 375 2.01 60.15 31.81
CA LYS A 375 1.37 61.46 31.71
C LYS A 375 1.35 62.05 33.11
N LYS A 376 2.09 63.16 33.32
CA LYS A 376 1.95 63.96 34.55
C LYS A 376 0.51 64.43 34.64
N ILE A 377 -0.13 64.18 35.78
CA ILE A 377 -1.36 64.86 36.16
C ILE A 377 -0.98 66.34 36.26
N GLU A 378 -1.28 67.11 35.21
CA GLU A 378 -1.47 68.53 35.41
C GLU A 378 -2.65 68.64 36.37
N ASN A 379 -2.37 69.06 37.60
CA ASN A 379 -3.38 69.66 38.44
C ASN A 379 -4.08 70.68 37.55
N LYS A 380 -5.29 70.36 37.05
CA LYS A 380 -6.20 71.39 36.57
C LYS A 380 -6.33 72.33 37.74
N GLU A 381 -5.61 73.45 37.69
CA GLU A 381 -5.89 74.60 38.54
C GLU A 381 -7.40 74.81 38.41
N SER A 382 -8.10 74.48 39.49
CA SER A 382 -9.52 74.70 39.59
C SER A 382 -9.77 76.16 39.22
N SER A 383 -10.69 76.41 38.29
CA SER A 383 -11.06 77.77 37.86
C SER A 383 -11.52 78.67 39.04
N PHE A 384 -11.70 78.06 40.22
CA PHE A 384 -11.95 78.68 41.51
C PHE A 384 -10.79 79.51 42.08
N SER A 385 -9.52 79.17 41.81
CA SER A 385 -8.37 79.89 42.40
C SER A 385 -8.14 81.29 41.78
N ARG A 386 -8.52 81.48 40.50
CA ARG A 386 -8.43 82.77 39.80
C ARG A 386 -9.51 83.77 40.24
N ILE A 387 -10.66 83.29 40.68
CA ILE A 387 -11.75 84.13 41.20
C ILE A 387 -11.42 84.59 42.63
N VAL A 388 -10.89 83.69 43.47
CA VAL A 388 -10.49 84.02 44.85
C VAL A 388 -9.35 85.06 44.88
N HIS A 389 -8.39 85.00 43.96
CA HIS A 389 -7.30 86.00 43.89
C HIS A 389 -7.75 87.39 43.41
N ARG A 390 -8.83 87.49 42.60
CA ARG A 390 -9.41 88.80 42.22
C ARG A 390 -10.24 89.42 43.35
N VAL A 391 -10.88 88.60 44.18
CA VAL A 391 -11.69 89.09 45.32
C VAL A 391 -10.83 89.44 46.55
N LYS A 392 -9.71 88.73 46.76
CA LYS A 392 -8.81 88.99 47.91
C LYS A 392 -7.95 90.26 47.78
N ASN A 393 -7.74 90.78 46.57
CA ASN A 393 -7.02 92.05 46.35
C ASN A 393 -7.89 93.31 46.52
N ILE A 394 -9.21 93.16 46.73
CA ILE A 394 -10.13 94.28 46.97
C ILE A 394 -10.47 94.43 48.47
N PHE A 395 -10.15 93.43 49.31
CA PHE A 395 -10.61 93.39 50.71
C PHE A 395 -9.55 93.12 51.79
N LYS A 396 -8.28 93.46 51.57
CA LYS A 396 -7.27 93.49 52.67
C LYS A 396 -6.47 94.79 52.70
N ARG A 397 -7.13 95.83 53.20
CA ARG A 397 -6.51 96.94 53.94
C ARG A 397 -6.96 96.75 55.39
N GLY A 398 -6.06 96.32 56.27
CA GLY A 398 -6.32 96.28 57.72
C GLY A 398 -6.05 94.94 58.41
N HIS A 399 -5.08 95.03 59.32
CA HIS A 399 -4.86 94.25 60.54
C HIS A 399 -4.42 92.77 60.57
N LYS A 400 -3.23 92.67 61.19
CA LYS A 400 -2.54 91.66 62.00
C LYS A 400 -3.45 90.90 62.99
N VAL A 401 -3.13 89.62 63.25
CA VAL A 401 -2.87 88.98 64.57
C VAL A 401 -3.01 87.44 64.47
N GLU A 402 -2.02 86.76 65.07
CA GLU A 402 -1.88 85.39 65.65
C GLU A 402 -3.05 84.38 65.61
N ASN A 403 -2.80 83.09 65.34
CA ASN A 403 -2.31 82.09 66.33
C ASN A 403 -2.22 80.65 65.76
N ASP A 404 -1.19 79.95 66.25
CA ASP A 404 -0.91 78.52 66.51
C ASP A 404 -1.66 77.31 65.88
N CYS A 405 -0.81 76.34 65.48
CA CYS A 405 -0.75 74.88 65.73
C CYS A 405 -2.04 74.00 65.55
N VAL A 406 -2.04 72.85 64.84
CA VAL A 406 -1.47 71.53 65.23
C VAL A 406 -1.65 70.48 64.10
N GLU A 407 -0.67 69.57 64.00
CA GLU A 407 -0.53 68.18 63.49
C GLU A 407 -1.28 67.55 62.27
N LYS A 408 -0.43 66.95 61.42
CA LYS A 408 -0.42 65.60 60.78
C LYS A 408 -1.73 64.98 60.27
N ASP A 409 -1.75 64.59 58.99
CA ASP A 409 -1.54 63.16 58.64
C ASP A 409 -1.41 62.91 57.13
N ALA A 410 -0.72 61.81 56.82
CA ALA A 410 -0.41 61.32 55.48
C ALA A 410 -1.63 60.77 54.75
N THR A 411 -1.76 61.05 53.44
CA THR A 411 -2.69 60.35 52.55
C THR A 411 -1.98 59.84 51.30
N LYS A 412 -2.20 58.54 51.06
CA LYS A 412 -1.66 57.69 50.01
C LYS A 412 -2.13 58.15 48.62
N GLU A 413 -1.22 58.18 47.66
CA GLU A 413 -1.53 58.33 46.23
C GLU A 413 -2.29 57.11 45.71
N GLN A 414 -3.40 57.36 45.00
CA GLN A 414 -4.13 56.33 44.24
C GLN A 414 -3.70 56.37 42.78
N VAL A 415 -3.37 55.20 42.23
CA VAL A 415 -3.01 55.00 40.82
C VAL A 415 -4.26 54.53 40.08
N ILE A 416 -4.65 55.23 39.01
CA ILE A 416 -5.65 54.74 38.04
C ILE A 416 -4.93 54.55 36.71
N VAL A 417 -5.10 53.36 36.13
CA VAL A 417 -4.60 52.98 34.81
C VAL A 417 -5.71 53.26 33.81
N GLU A 418 -5.45 54.07 32.78
CA GLU A 418 -6.35 54.24 31.64
C GLU A 418 -5.61 53.98 30.33
N GLU A 419 -6.27 53.30 29.41
CA GLU A 419 -5.74 52.82 28.14
C GLU A 419 -5.45 53.97 27.16
N ASN A 420 -4.42 53.80 26.33
CA ASN A 420 -4.00 54.79 25.34
C ASN A 420 -4.88 54.65 24.06
N PRO A 421 -5.53 55.72 23.56
CA PRO A 421 -6.53 55.68 22.49
C PRO A 421 -5.87 55.69 21.09
N LEU A 422 -4.92 54.80 20.86
CA LEU A 422 -4.20 54.71 19.59
C LEU A 422 -4.38 53.31 18.99
N TYR A 423 -5.62 52.84 18.95
CA TYR A 423 -6.14 51.80 18.06
C TYR A 423 -7.68 51.94 18.03
N GLU A 424 -8.16 53.13 17.70
CA GLU A 424 -9.47 53.27 17.04
C GLU A 424 -9.14 53.48 15.57
N ASP A 425 -9.06 52.38 14.81
CA ASP A 425 -9.45 52.34 13.41
C ASP A 425 -9.35 50.89 12.88
N ARG A 426 -10.53 50.35 12.58
CA ARG A 426 -10.85 49.19 11.72
C ARG A 426 -10.72 47.78 12.30
N GLU A 427 -11.80 47.38 12.95
CA GLU A 427 -12.47 46.14 12.56
C GLU A 427 -12.99 46.30 11.12
N ASP A 428 -12.48 45.49 10.20
CA ASP A 428 -13.18 44.95 9.03
C ASP A 428 -12.52 43.58 8.79
N LEU A 429 -12.78 42.64 9.70
CA LEU A 429 -12.60 41.21 9.43
C LEU A 429 -13.90 40.77 8.78
N GLU A 430 -13.90 40.69 7.46
CA GLU A 430 -14.97 40.05 6.70
C GLU A 430 -15.11 38.60 7.19
N ASP A 431 -16.30 38.29 7.69
CA ASP A 431 -16.79 36.94 7.91
C ASP A 431 -16.67 36.15 6.61
N ILE A 432 -15.82 35.12 6.61
CA ILE A 432 -15.95 34.01 5.65
C ILE A 432 -16.78 32.95 6.35
N THR A 433 -18.10 33.14 6.32
CA THR A 433 -19.07 32.05 6.45
C THR A 433 -19.57 31.70 5.06
N GLU A 434 -19.61 30.40 4.80
CA GLU A 434 -20.28 29.77 3.66
C GLU A 434 -21.71 30.31 3.52
N GLU A 435 -22.05 30.81 2.34
CA GLU A 435 -23.36 30.73 1.65
C GLU A 435 -23.37 31.76 0.51
N ASP A 436 -23.34 31.28 -0.73
CA ASP A 436 -23.93 31.97 -1.90
C ASP A 436 -24.08 30.92 -3.01
N GLU A 437 -25.16 30.15 -2.91
CA GLU A 437 -25.96 29.75 -4.07
C GLU A 437 -26.80 30.97 -4.49
N ASP A 438 -26.81 31.24 -5.80
CA ASP A 438 -27.86 31.92 -6.56
C ASP A 438 -28.12 33.44 -6.34
N GLU A 439 -27.67 34.26 -7.30
CA GLU A 439 -28.57 34.95 -8.24
C GLU A 439 -27.80 35.92 -9.16
N VAL A 440 -27.58 35.48 -10.41
CA VAL A 440 -27.22 36.38 -11.52
C VAL A 440 -28.48 37.01 -12.09
N LYS A 441 -28.50 38.34 -12.05
CA LYS A 441 -29.50 39.23 -12.65
C LYS A 441 -29.90 38.84 -14.07
N THR A 442 -31.21 38.69 -14.22
CA THR A 442 -32.04 39.26 -15.29
C THR A 442 -31.34 40.30 -16.19
N SER A 443 -31.13 39.96 -17.46
CA SER A 443 -31.82 40.61 -18.59
C SER A 443 -31.25 40.15 -19.93
N ASN A 444 -31.91 39.20 -20.57
CA ASN A 444 -32.25 39.32 -21.99
C ASN A 444 -33.57 38.60 -22.27
N LYS A 445 -34.53 39.41 -22.75
CA LYS A 445 -35.75 39.07 -23.50
C LYS A 445 -35.43 37.98 -24.56
N THR A 446 -36.30 37.05 -24.97
CA THR A 446 -37.72 37.14 -25.32
C THR A 446 -38.24 35.73 -25.68
N GLU A 447 -39.54 35.50 -25.46
CA GLU A 447 -40.47 34.65 -26.25
C GLU A 447 -40.61 33.12 -26.06
N ASN A 448 -41.89 32.76 -25.89
CA ASN A 448 -42.63 31.50 -26.07
C ASN A 448 -42.46 30.39 -25.00
N SER A 449 -43.35 30.25 -24.02
CA SER A 449 -44.77 29.82 -24.03
C SER A 449 -44.99 28.32 -24.26
N GLN A 450 -45.77 27.76 -23.33
CA GLN A 450 -46.51 26.48 -23.33
C GLN A 450 -45.74 25.24 -22.85
N GLU A 451 -46.01 24.74 -21.63
CA GLU A 451 -47.16 23.93 -21.19
C GLU A 451 -46.76 22.44 -21.16
N THR A 452 -46.57 21.85 -19.98
CA THR A 452 -47.33 20.67 -19.49
C THR A 452 -46.67 19.98 -18.27
N LYS A 453 -47.50 19.80 -17.24
CA LYS A 453 -47.37 18.84 -16.14
C LYS A 453 -47.35 17.40 -16.67
N LYS A 454 -46.56 16.51 -16.05
CA LYS A 454 -47.06 15.32 -15.31
C LYS A 454 -45.93 14.39 -14.85
N ASP A 455 -45.99 14.06 -13.56
CA ASP A 455 -45.88 12.73 -12.95
C ASP A 455 -44.99 11.68 -13.64
N ARG A 456 -43.88 11.32 -12.98
CA ARG A 456 -43.72 9.99 -12.40
C ARG A 456 -42.64 9.95 -11.31
#